data_AF-A0A8H7A2T5-F1
#
_entry.id   AF-A0A8H7A2T5-F1
#
_cell.length_a   1.000
_cell.length_b   1.000
_cell.length_c   1.000
_cell.angle_alpha   90.00
_cell.angle_beta   90.00
_cell.angle_gamma   90.00
#
_symmetry.space_group_name_H-M   'P 1'
#
loop_
_entity.id
_entity.type
_entity.pdbx_description
1 polymer ?
#
loop_
_entity_poly.entity_id
_entity_poly.type
_entity_poly.pdbx_seq_one_letter_code
_entity_poly.pdbx_strand_id
1 'polypeptide(L)'
;MSGPYPNDSAPYQQHRQHAPYQQEYKASYDDLIDEYATPYGATSGHKTFNVETPLTSDLRRGPTISGLQKPTQFSSKQSEETDFGAPYVGYPPPVPLKEIDTRTFWQKWLPESIACRLYVFTVLIETTVDLAIEGELLVRINRQNDLAGVDGKIPSQKMPVYLSIFALAHVFQLVLAIDAVYARNTLQFIALTIFNALFLLYAIIQIFEIRTSSELLPDVTGISDIPINVLTTIIPIVISVAEICYIALGWKIYHEFGWKLYKELGADRRVKKMYANYQVFECLIKFDVFFWIGFSVQFIWLVLNKNDWEYYVTCAALPLSIVLLVEGHLAARHENKWMMATFMAGCVGAMVYFVYKLVKVLIYRNTDQFLAIYKTLSVFSMIAIVLLLATFAFAIIVMRNFGRGLKTSIKRKKTTKIGGSVDPHRRAASTNLNRMSID
;
A
#
# COMPACT_ATOMS: atom_id res chain seq x y z
N MET A 1 24.92 13.79 88.34
CA MET A 1 25.94 14.44 87.49
C MET A 1 26.16 13.56 86.27
N SER A 2 25.62 14.02 85.13
CA SER A 2 26.15 13.90 83.75
C SER A 2 26.93 12.66 83.30
N GLY A 3 26.29 11.87 82.42
CA GLY A 3 26.88 11.17 81.24
C GLY A 3 27.27 9.70 81.46
N PRO A 4 26.72 8.76 80.67
CA PRO A 4 27.33 8.46 79.36
C PRO A 4 26.36 8.12 78.19
N TYR A 5 26.89 8.21 76.96
CA TYR A 5 26.40 7.68 75.67
C TYR A 5 25.94 6.19 75.75
N PRO A 6 25.07 5.64 74.87
CA PRO A 6 25.39 5.46 73.44
C PRO A 6 24.24 5.41 72.39
N ASN A 7 24.68 5.57 71.15
CA ASN A 7 24.24 4.98 69.88
C ASN A 7 23.12 3.92 69.97
N ASP A 8 22.04 4.08 69.19
CA ASP A 8 21.48 2.91 68.49
C ASP A 8 20.57 3.22 67.29
N SER A 9 20.61 2.24 66.40
CA SER A 9 20.06 2.05 65.07
C SER A 9 18.54 2.23 64.88
N ALA A 10 18.16 2.70 63.69
CA ALA A 10 16.77 2.91 63.26
C ALA A 10 16.12 1.62 62.70
N PRO A 11 14.81 1.43 62.93
CA PRO A 11 13.98 0.65 62.03
C PRO A 11 12.70 1.36 61.54
N TYR A 12 12.31 0.91 60.35
CA TYR A 12 11.14 1.18 59.51
C TYR A 12 9.79 1.42 60.23
N GLN A 13 9.03 2.40 59.75
CA GLN A 13 7.63 2.67 60.14
C GLN A 13 6.63 2.11 59.11
N GLN A 14 5.70 1.29 59.60
CA GLN A 14 4.46 0.91 58.92
C GLN A 14 3.26 1.73 59.43
N HIS A 15 2.46 2.16 58.45
CA HIS A 15 1.02 2.43 58.40
C HIS A 15 0.25 3.02 59.60
N ARG A 16 -0.33 4.21 59.38
CA ARG A 16 -1.56 4.69 60.03
C ARG A 16 -2.66 4.91 59.01
N GLN A 17 -3.84 4.37 59.33
CA GLN A 17 -5.10 4.46 58.60
C GLN A 17 -5.73 5.86 58.75
N HIS A 18 -6.37 6.36 57.68
CA HIS A 18 -7.35 7.46 57.72
C HIS A 18 -8.60 7.10 56.91
N ALA A 19 -9.73 7.63 57.40
CA ALA A 19 -11.13 7.35 57.10
C ALA A 19 -11.59 7.69 55.65
N PRO A 20 -12.77 7.20 55.20
CA PRO A 20 -13.16 7.20 53.79
C PRO A 20 -13.80 8.53 53.37
N TYR A 21 -13.24 9.15 52.33
CA TYR A 21 -13.90 10.19 51.56
C TYR A 21 -14.72 9.55 50.43
N GLN A 22 -15.99 9.95 50.32
CA GLN A 22 -16.89 9.61 49.22
C GLN A 22 -16.26 10.03 47.88
N GLN A 23 -15.91 9.05 47.05
CA GLN A 23 -15.59 9.26 45.64
C GLN A 23 -16.86 9.04 44.83
N GLU A 24 -17.30 10.11 44.20
CA GLU A 24 -18.33 10.16 43.17
C GLU A 24 -17.94 9.17 42.04
N TYR A 25 -18.65 8.04 41.96
CA TYR A 25 -18.41 7.01 40.95
C TYR A 25 -18.91 7.53 39.59
N LYS A 26 -18.01 8.15 38.82
CA LYS A 26 -18.28 8.53 37.45
C LYS A 26 -18.13 7.28 36.57
N ALA A 27 -19.24 6.63 36.25
CA ALA A 27 -19.27 5.48 35.36
C ALA A 27 -18.59 5.82 34.03
N SER A 28 -17.75 4.89 33.53
CA SER A 28 -17.11 5.00 32.22
C SER A 28 -18.18 4.92 31.14
N TYR A 29 -18.10 5.77 30.12
CA TYR A 29 -19.06 5.80 29.01
C TYR A 29 -19.15 4.46 28.24
N ASP A 30 -18.16 3.58 28.41
CA ASP A 30 -18.14 2.23 27.85
C ASP A 30 -19.11 1.25 28.56
N ASP A 31 -19.37 1.41 29.87
CA ASP A 31 -20.26 0.49 30.61
C ASP A 31 -21.74 0.68 30.25
N LEU A 32 -22.13 1.88 29.79
CA LEU A 32 -23.49 2.17 29.33
C LEU A 32 -23.78 1.59 27.94
N ILE A 33 -22.76 1.20 27.18
CA ILE A 33 -22.92 0.67 25.82
C ILE A 33 -23.15 -0.85 25.88
N ASP A 34 -22.52 -1.53 26.84
CA ASP A 34 -22.63 -2.98 26.99
C ASP A 34 -24.00 -3.41 27.57
N GLU A 35 -24.67 -2.56 28.36
CA GLU A 35 -26.01 -2.83 28.89
C GLU A 35 -27.11 -2.82 27.79
N TYR A 36 -26.91 -2.04 26.71
CA TYR A 36 -27.81 -2.00 25.55
C TYR A 36 -27.39 -2.94 24.40
N ALA A 37 -26.25 -3.62 24.50
CA ALA A 37 -25.70 -4.48 23.45
C ALA A 37 -25.96 -5.97 23.66
N THR A 38 -26.86 -6.37 24.57
CA THR A 38 -27.29 -7.77 24.68
C THR A 38 -28.34 -8.09 23.60
N PRO A 39 -28.04 -8.96 22.61
CA PRO A 39 -29.09 -9.50 21.76
C PRO A 39 -29.95 -10.43 22.59
N TYR A 40 -31.28 -10.26 22.49
CA TYR A 40 -32.30 -11.15 23.03
C TYR A 40 -31.80 -12.60 23.18
N GLY A 41 -31.56 -13.00 24.43
CA GLY A 41 -31.35 -14.40 24.77
C GLY A 41 -32.56 -15.21 24.34
N ALA A 42 -32.31 -16.39 23.79
CA ALA A 42 -33.33 -17.29 23.27
C ALA A 42 -34.37 -17.64 24.34
N THR A 43 -35.54 -17.00 24.28
CA THR A 43 -36.72 -17.46 24.99
C THR A 43 -37.34 -18.61 24.21
N SER A 44 -37.03 -19.82 24.67
CA SER A 44 -37.79 -21.03 24.40
C SER A 44 -39.22 -20.87 24.91
N GLY A 45 -40.18 -20.71 24.00
CA GLY A 45 -41.61 -20.72 24.34
C GLY A 45 -42.49 -20.00 23.33
N HIS A 46 -42.78 -20.64 22.19
CA HIS A 46 -43.91 -20.23 21.37
C HIS A 46 -45.21 -20.38 22.19
N LYS A 47 -45.81 -19.27 22.61
CA LYS A 47 -47.23 -19.22 23.03
C LYS A 47 -48.01 -18.54 21.90
N THR A 48 -48.58 -19.35 21.02
CA THR A 48 -49.61 -18.92 20.07
C THR A 48 -50.88 -18.59 20.85
N PHE A 49 -51.30 -17.33 20.83
CA PHE A 49 -52.64 -16.93 21.25
C PHE A 49 -53.59 -17.20 20.10
N ASN A 50 -54.48 -18.19 20.26
CA ASN A 50 -55.65 -18.35 19.40
C ASN A 50 -56.71 -17.35 19.86
N VAL A 51 -57.12 -16.46 18.96
CA VAL A 51 -58.34 -15.66 19.14
C VAL A 51 -59.50 -16.52 18.64
N GLU A 52 -60.28 -17.08 19.57
CA GLU A 52 -61.54 -17.74 19.25
C GLU A 52 -62.55 -16.69 18.79
N THR A 53 -63.12 -16.89 17.60
CA THR A 53 -64.30 -16.14 17.13
C THR A 53 -65.49 -17.10 17.15
N PRO A 54 -66.62 -16.72 17.78
CA PRO A 54 -67.75 -17.63 17.92
C PRO A 54 -68.48 -17.86 16.59
N LEU A 55 -68.83 -19.12 16.38
CA LEU A 55 -69.63 -19.68 15.31
C LEU A 55 -70.91 -18.89 15.04
N THR A 56 -71.08 -18.41 13.81
CA THR A 56 -72.37 -18.37 13.15
C THR A 56 -72.24 -18.81 11.69
N SER A 57 -73.29 -19.44 11.23
CA SER A 57 -73.37 -20.45 10.19
C SER A 57 -73.58 -19.90 8.77
N ASP A 58 -73.27 -20.76 7.79
CA ASP A 58 -73.86 -20.82 6.45
C ASP A 58 -73.63 -19.65 5.47
N LEU A 59 -72.72 -19.85 4.49
CA LEU A 59 -73.08 -20.05 3.07
C LEU A 59 -71.87 -19.90 2.12
N ARG A 60 -71.65 -20.97 1.35
CA ARG A 60 -71.13 -21.09 -0.03
C ARG A 60 -70.05 -20.13 -0.57
N ARG A 61 -68.90 -20.73 -0.83
CA ARG A 61 -67.80 -20.31 -1.72
C ARG A 61 -68.27 -20.25 -3.20
N GLY A 62 -68.01 -19.13 -3.90
CA GLY A 62 -68.15 -18.97 -5.36
C GLY A 62 -66.94 -18.22 -5.95
N PRO A 63 -66.58 -18.42 -7.23
CA PRO A 63 -65.28 -18.02 -7.76
C PRO A 63 -65.22 -16.58 -8.32
N THR A 64 -64.00 -16.07 -8.38
CA THR A 64 -63.55 -14.76 -8.86
C THR A 64 -63.99 -14.41 -10.29
N ILE A 65 -64.46 -13.18 -10.51
CA ILE A 65 -64.46 -12.51 -11.83
C ILE A 65 -63.98 -11.05 -11.66
N SER A 66 -62.98 -10.73 -12.48
CA SER A 66 -62.37 -9.44 -12.75
C SER A 66 -63.28 -8.50 -13.56
N GLY A 67 -63.22 -7.19 -13.28
CA GLY A 67 -63.82 -6.18 -14.17
C GLY A 67 -64.03 -4.82 -13.52
N LEU A 68 -62.95 -4.04 -13.31
CA LEU A 68 -63.06 -2.65 -12.86
C LEU A 68 -63.20 -1.73 -14.08
N GLN A 69 -64.43 -1.42 -14.49
CA GLN A 69 -64.77 -0.26 -15.32
C GLN A 69 -65.25 0.88 -14.41
N LYS A 70 -64.54 2.02 -14.45
CA LYS A 70 -65.01 3.36 -14.03
C LYS A 70 -66.10 3.87 -15.01
N PRO A 71 -66.81 5.01 -14.81
CA PRO A 71 -66.72 6.02 -13.73
C PRO A 71 -68.09 6.44 -13.16
N THR A 72 -68.14 7.26 -12.10
CA THR A 72 -69.12 8.35 -12.02
C THR A 72 -68.71 9.37 -10.96
N GLN A 73 -68.85 10.64 -11.37
CA GLN A 73 -68.58 11.85 -10.60
C GLN A 73 -69.64 12.03 -9.51
N PHE A 74 -69.24 12.40 -8.30
CA PHE A 74 -69.98 13.38 -7.53
C PHE A 74 -69.03 14.24 -6.71
N SER A 75 -69.30 15.54 -6.79
CA SER A 75 -68.51 16.66 -6.31
C SER A 75 -68.81 16.94 -4.83
N SER A 76 -67.79 17.18 -4.02
CA SER A 76 -67.86 18.18 -2.96
C SER A 76 -66.61 19.05 -3.00
N LYS A 77 -66.87 20.35 -3.08
CA LYS A 77 -65.87 21.43 -3.07
C LYS A 77 -65.22 21.53 -1.70
N GLN A 78 -64.03 22.17 -1.73
CA GLN A 78 -63.57 23.15 -0.74
C GLN A 78 -62.46 22.69 0.22
N SER A 79 -61.21 22.92 -0.20
CA SER A 79 -60.21 23.64 0.59
C SER A 79 -59.05 24.04 -0.33
N GLU A 80 -58.89 25.35 -0.55
CA GLU A 80 -57.66 25.93 -1.07
C GLU A 80 -56.55 25.71 -0.04
N GLU A 81 -55.68 24.72 -0.28
CA GLU A 81 -54.33 24.72 0.27
C GLU A 81 -53.36 24.62 -0.90
N THR A 82 -52.44 25.57 -0.91
CA THR A 82 -51.38 25.78 -1.91
C THR A 82 -50.40 24.62 -1.84
N ASP A 83 -50.70 23.53 -2.55
CA ASP A 83 -49.83 22.36 -2.64
C ASP A 83 -48.65 22.68 -3.59
N PHE A 84 -47.52 23.07 -3.00
CA PHE A 84 -46.25 23.17 -3.73
C PHE A 84 -45.90 21.76 -4.22
N GLY A 85 -46.05 21.56 -5.53
CA GLY A 85 -45.97 20.28 -6.21
C GLY A 85 -44.84 19.36 -5.72
N ALA A 86 -45.22 18.31 -5.00
CA ALA A 86 -44.43 17.09 -4.93
C ALA A 86 -44.42 16.47 -6.33
N PRO A 87 -43.26 16.28 -6.99
CA PRO A 87 -43.24 15.59 -8.27
C PRO A 87 -43.73 14.16 -8.03
N TYR A 88 -44.79 13.77 -8.73
CA TYR A 88 -45.28 12.40 -8.83
C TYR A 88 -44.10 11.48 -9.16
N VAL A 89 -43.55 10.77 -8.16
CA VAL A 89 -42.55 9.73 -8.40
C VAL A 89 -43.31 8.50 -8.89
N GLY A 90 -43.49 8.41 -10.21
CA GLY A 90 -44.04 7.23 -10.84
C GLY A 90 -43.22 5.99 -10.51
N TYR A 91 -43.88 4.94 -10.02
CA TYR A 91 -43.26 3.64 -9.78
C TYR A 91 -43.50 2.72 -10.99
N PRO A 92 -42.50 1.91 -11.41
CA PRO A 92 -41.17 1.75 -10.81
C PRO A 92 -40.23 2.93 -11.14
N PRO A 93 -39.26 3.23 -10.24
CA PRO A 93 -38.30 4.29 -10.48
C PRO A 93 -37.55 4.03 -11.80
N PRO A 94 -37.33 5.06 -12.63
CA PRO A 94 -36.58 4.90 -13.86
C PRO A 94 -35.19 4.35 -13.52
N VAL A 95 -34.81 3.26 -14.19
CA VAL A 95 -33.48 2.68 -14.09
C VAL A 95 -32.48 3.79 -14.42
N PRO A 96 -31.49 4.10 -13.55
CA PRO A 96 -30.52 5.14 -13.86
C PRO A 96 -29.82 4.74 -15.16
N LEU A 97 -29.92 5.60 -16.18
CA LEU A 97 -29.18 5.45 -17.41
C LEU A 97 -27.70 5.34 -17.02
N LYS A 98 -27.08 4.23 -17.39
CA LYS A 98 -25.64 4.01 -17.21
C LYS A 98 -24.91 5.18 -17.88
N GLU A 99 -24.38 6.11 -17.10
CA GLU A 99 -23.54 7.19 -17.61
C GLU A 99 -22.42 6.56 -18.43
N ILE A 100 -22.46 6.79 -19.74
CA ILE A 100 -21.40 6.36 -20.63
C ILE A 100 -20.26 7.33 -20.38
N ASP A 101 -19.21 6.86 -19.70
CA ASP A 101 -18.01 7.65 -19.44
C ASP A 101 -17.36 8.10 -20.76
N THR A 102 -17.62 9.36 -21.13
CA THR A 102 -17.20 10.02 -22.38
C THR A 102 -15.72 10.41 -22.40
N ARG A 103 -14.98 10.09 -21.33
CA ARG A 103 -13.56 10.42 -21.20
C ARG A 103 -12.72 9.64 -22.21
N THR A 104 -11.87 10.37 -22.92
CA THR A 104 -10.88 9.84 -23.87
C THR A 104 -9.97 8.82 -23.17
N PHE A 105 -9.44 7.83 -23.89
CA PHE A 105 -8.55 6.79 -23.34
C PHE A 105 -7.43 7.38 -22.44
N TRP A 106 -6.83 8.51 -22.85
CA TRP A 106 -5.82 9.24 -22.08
C TRP A 106 -6.33 9.89 -20.78
N GLN A 107 -7.58 10.35 -20.76
CA GLN A 107 -8.23 10.90 -19.56
C GLN A 107 -8.62 9.81 -18.56
N LYS A 108 -8.74 8.56 -18.99
CA LYS A 108 -8.93 7.40 -18.10
C LYS A 108 -7.64 6.97 -17.41
N TRP A 109 -6.50 7.18 -18.06
CA TRP A 109 -5.17 6.86 -17.51
C TRP A 109 -4.59 7.97 -16.64
N LEU A 110 -4.89 9.24 -16.95
CA LEU A 110 -4.41 10.37 -16.15
C LEU A 110 -5.27 10.58 -14.89
N PRO A 111 -4.66 10.69 -13.70
CA PRO A 111 -5.38 10.96 -12.46
C PRO A 111 -6.14 12.29 -12.54
N GLU A 112 -7.30 12.35 -11.88
CA GLU A 112 -8.12 13.58 -11.81
C GLU A 112 -7.42 14.69 -11.02
N SER A 113 -6.53 14.35 -10.09
CA SER A 113 -5.79 15.34 -9.30
C SER A 113 -4.56 15.86 -10.06
N ILE A 114 -4.45 17.18 -10.16
CA ILE A 114 -3.31 17.90 -10.73
C ILE A 114 -2.01 17.51 -10.00
N ALA A 115 -2.06 17.30 -8.68
CA ALA A 115 -0.87 16.93 -7.91
C ALA A 115 -0.28 15.59 -8.36
N CYS A 116 -1.15 14.60 -8.65
CA CYS A 116 -0.71 13.31 -9.16
C CYS A 116 -0.16 13.39 -10.58
N ARG A 117 -0.71 14.27 -11.44
CA ARG A 117 -0.17 14.50 -12.79
C ARG A 117 1.22 15.11 -12.72
N LEU A 118 1.38 16.15 -11.89
CA LEU A 118 2.68 16.77 -11.65
C LEU A 118 3.68 15.77 -11.08
N TYR A 119 3.27 14.91 -10.15
CA TYR A 119 4.15 13.89 -9.58
C TYR A 119 4.70 12.93 -10.65
N VAL A 120 3.83 12.33 -11.47
CA VAL A 120 4.25 11.43 -12.55
C VAL A 120 5.10 12.17 -13.57
N PHE A 121 4.78 13.43 -13.86
CA PHE A 121 5.57 14.25 -14.77
C PHE A 121 6.97 14.55 -14.23
N THR A 122 7.12 14.86 -12.94
CA THR A 122 8.41 15.02 -12.27
C THR A 122 9.22 13.73 -12.35
N VAL A 123 8.62 12.58 -12.02
CA VAL A 123 9.28 11.26 -12.10
C VAL A 123 9.73 10.96 -13.53
N LEU A 124 8.92 11.30 -14.53
CA LEU A 124 9.23 11.09 -15.93
C LEU A 124 10.40 11.98 -16.40
N ILE A 125 10.43 13.25 -16.01
CA ILE A 125 11.54 14.15 -16.33
C ILE A 125 12.84 13.63 -15.72
N GLU A 126 12.84 13.35 -14.42
CA GLU A 126 14.00 12.81 -13.70
C GLU A 126 14.50 11.53 -14.39
N THR A 127 13.62 10.54 -14.57
CA THR A 127 13.94 9.28 -15.25
C THR A 127 14.52 9.50 -16.65
N THR A 128 13.99 10.46 -17.41
CA THR A 128 14.47 10.74 -18.78
C THR A 128 15.87 11.36 -18.77
N VAL A 129 16.11 12.33 -17.88
CA VAL A 129 17.41 13.00 -17.75
C VAL A 129 18.46 12.01 -17.27
N ASP A 130 18.16 11.23 -16.22
CA ASP A 130 19.11 10.27 -15.66
C ASP A 130 19.41 9.13 -16.65
N LEU A 131 18.40 8.61 -17.37
CA LEU A 131 18.65 7.61 -18.42
C LEU A 131 19.50 8.14 -19.58
N ALA A 132 19.33 9.41 -19.97
CA ALA A 132 20.14 10.02 -21.02
C ALA A 132 21.61 10.14 -20.57
N ILE A 133 21.82 10.56 -19.33
CA ILE A 133 23.15 10.67 -18.74
C ILE A 133 23.82 9.29 -18.59
N GLU A 134 23.10 8.31 -18.06
CA GLU A 134 23.58 6.94 -17.90
C GLU A 134 23.91 6.29 -19.24
N GLY A 135 23.06 6.50 -20.26
CA GLY A 135 23.32 6.04 -21.62
C GLY A 135 24.59 6.64 -22.22
N GLU A 136 24.82 7.94 -22.01
CA GLU A 136 26.05 8.60 -22.45
C GLU A 136 27.28 8.05 -21.73
N LEU A 137 27.21 7.84 -20.42
CA LEU A 137 28.29 7.28 -19.63
C LEU A 137 28.62 5.84 -20.06
N LEU A 138 27.60 5.02 -20.33
CA LEU A 138 27.75 3.65 -20.81
C LEU A 138 28.45 3.61 -22.18
N VAL A 139 28.07 4.49 -23.12
CA VAL A 139 28.73 4.57 -24.44
C VAL A 139 30.20 4.95 -24.30
N ARG A 140 30.54 5.90 -23.42
CA ARG A 140 31.92 6.30 -23.17
C ARG A 140 32.76 5.15 -22.60
N ILE A 141 32.23 4.43 -21.62
CA ILE A 141 32.91 3.28 -21.01
C ILE A 141 33.13 2.18 -22.03
N ASN A 142 32.13 1.88 -22.87
CA ASN A 142 32.28 0.88 -23.92
C ASN A 142 33.36 1.28 -24.93
N ARG A 143 33.40 2.54 -25.37
CA ARG A 143 34.47 3.03 -26.26
C ARG A 143 35.85 2.99 -25.62
N GLN A 144 35.96 3.33 -24.34
CA GLN A 144 37.21 3.21 -23.58
C GLN A 144 37.69 1.75 -23.52
N ASN A 145 36.77 0.81 -23.31
CA ASN A 145 37.07 -0.62 -23.31
C ASN A 145 37.53 -1.11 -24.70
N ASP A 146 36.91 -0.65 -25.78
CA ASP A 146 37.30 -1.00 -27.15
C ASP A 146 38.70 -0.48 -27.49
N LEU A 147 39.05 0.73 -27.02
CA LEU A 147 40.35 1.36 -27.26
C LEU A 147 41.48 0.79 -26.40
N ALA A 148 41.19 0.33 -25.20
CA ALA A 148 42.19 -0.18 -24.25
C ALA A 148 42.77 -1.56 -24.65
N GLY A 149 42.13 -2.31 -25.55
CA GLY A 149 42.56 -3.65 -25.94
C GLY A 149 42.49 -4.68 -24.80
N VAL A 150 42.69 -5.97 -25.14
CA VAL A 150 42.44 -7.14 -24.27
C VAL A 150 43.27 -7.17 -22.97
N ASP A 151 44.35 -6.38 -22.87
CA ASP A 151 45.26 -6.38 -21.71
C ASP A 151 44.98 -5.26 -20.67
N GLY A 152 43.96 -4.43 -20.90
CA GLY A 152 43.54 -3.37 -19.97
C GLY A 152 42.73 -3.92 -18.78
N LYS A 153 43.42 -4.06 -17.64
CA LYS A 153 42.93 -4.28 -16.25
C LYS A 153 41.40 -4.40 -16.03
N ILE A 154 41.10 -5.45 -15.26
CA ILE A 154 39.84 -5.95 -14.69
C ILE A 154 38.81 -4.94 -14.12
N PRO A 155 39.11 -3.69 -13.69
CA PRO A 155 38.08 -2.79 -13.14
C PRO A 155 36.99 -2.34 -14.13
N SER A 156 37.27 -2.25 -15.43
CA SER A 156 36.37 -1.59 -16.40
C SER A 156 35.19 -2.46 -16.87
N GLN A 157 35.28 -3.79 -16.77
CA GLN A 157 34.21 -4.69 -17.23
C GLN A 157 32.97 -4.71 -16.32
N LYS A 158 33.07 -4.19 -15.10
CA LYS A 158 32.05 -4.36 -14.05
C LYS A 158 31.17 -3.12 -13.90
N MET A 159 31.67 -1.96 -14.33
CA MET A 159 31.00 -0.67 -14.35
C MET A 159 29.68 -0.66 -15.16
N PRO A 160 29.58 -1.29 -16.35
CA PRO A 160 28.34 -1.28 -17.13
C PRO A 160 27.14 -1.93 -16.42
N VAL A 161 27.38 -2.93 -15.56
CA VAL A 161 26.31 -3.59 -14.81
C VAL A 161 25.71 -2.64 -13.77
N TYR A 162 26.54 -1.79 -13.15
CA TYR A 162 26.10 -0.77 -12.20
C TYR A 162 25.25 0.31 -12.86
N LEU A 163 25.70 0.82 -14.00
CA LEU A 163 24.93 1.78 -14.79
C LEU A 163 23.61 1.18 -15.26
N SER A 164 23.64 -0.07 -15.73
CA SER A 164 22.44 -0.77 -16.21
C SER A 164 21.41 -0.99 -15.11
N ILE A 165 21.83 -1.35 -13.89
CA ILE A 165 20.87 -1.53 -12.79
C ILE A 165 20.31 -0.20 -12.30
N PHE A 166 21.12 0.86 -12.29
CA PHE A 166 20.66 2.19 -11.92
C PHE A 166 19.63 2.71 -12.94
N ALA A 167 19.88 2.52 -14.23
CA ALA A 167 18.92 2.78 -15.29
C ALA A 167 17.62 1.96 -15.11
N LEU A 168 17.73 0.66 -14.84
CA LEU A 168 16.57 -0.20 -14.57
C LEU A 168 15.78 0.28 -13.34
N ALA A 169 16.46 0.79 -12.32
CA ALA A 169 15.85 1.34 -11.13
C ALA A 169 14.98 2.57 -11.43
N HIS A 170 15.44 3.50 -12.26
CA HIS A 170 14.64 4.68 -12.66
C HIS A 170 13.39 4.27 -13.45
N VAL A 171 13.55 3.31 -14.38
CA VAL A 171 12.39 2.75 -15.11
C VAL A 171 11.40 2.11 -14.13
N PHE A 172 11.90 1.35 -13.15
CA PHE A 172 11.07 0.73 -12.11
C PHE A 172 10.37 1.78 -11.23
N GLN A 173 11.05 2.85 -10.85
CA GLN A 173 10.48 3.98 -10.10
C GLN A 173 9.34 4.62 -10.89
N LEU A 174 9.50 4.85 -12.19
CA LEU A 174 8.45 5.39 -13.06
C LEU A 174 7.23 4.45 -13.13
N VAL A 175 7.44 3.15 -13.30
CA VAL A 175 6.36 2.16 -13.32
C VAL A 175 5.60 2.15 -11.99
N LEU A 176 6.32 2.16 -10.86
CA LEU A 176 5.70 2.20 -9.54
C LEU A 176 5.01 3.54 -9.24
N ALA A 177 5.50 4.67 -9.76
CA ALA A 177 4.83 5.96 -9.63
C ALA A 177 3.48 5.97 -10.34
N ILE A 178 3.44 5.44 -11.57
CA ILE A 178 2.20 5.28 -12.33
C ILE A 178 1.22 4.35 -11.59
N ASP A 179 1.72 3.21 -11.11
CA ASP A 179 0.92 2.25 -10.35
C ASP A 179 0.42 2.83 -9.01
N ALA A 180 1.22 3.61 -8.27
CA ALA A 180 0.82 4.28 -7.03
C ALA A 180 -0.35 5.24 -7.25
N VAL A 181 -0.29 6.00 -8.34
CA VAL A 181 -1.35 6.91 -8.79
C VAL A 181 -2.62 6.15 -9.17
N TYR A 182 -2.50 5.09 -9.96
CA TYR A 182 -3.63 4.28 -10.40
C TYR A 182 -4.32 3.58 -9.21
N ALA A 183 -3.54 2.98 -8.31
CA ALA A 183 -4.02 2.32 -7.11
C ALA A 183 -4.56 3.30 -6.05
N ARG A 184 -4.27 4.61 -6.20
CA ARG A 184 -4.49 5.65 -5.17
C ARG A 184 -3.90 5.23 -3.83
N ASN A 185 -2.71 4.64 -3.86
CA ASN A 185 -2.02 4.13 -2.69
C ASN A 185 -1.08 5.20 -2.12
N THR A 186 -1.55 5.97 -1.13
CA THR A 186 -0.76 7.05 -0.50
C THR A 186 0.54 6.56 0.12
N LEU A 187 0.53 5.34 0.67
CA LEU A 187 1.71 4.75 1.31
C LEU A 187 2.79 4.41 0.30
N GLN A 188 2.42 4.12 -0.95
CA GLN A 188 3.38 3.84 -2.02
C GLN A 188 4.13 5.10 -2.47
N PHE A 189 3.52 6.29 -2.39
CA PHE A 189 4.24 7.55 -2.65
C PHE A 189 5.34 7.79 -1.61
N ILE A 190 5.08 7.50 -0.33
CA ILE A 190 6.10 7.60 0.72
C ILE A 190 7.26 6.65 0.43
N ALA A 191 6.96 5.42 0.03
CA ALA A 191 7.98 4.45 -0.34
C ALA A 191 8.79 4.89 -1.58
N LEU A 192 8.15 5.52 -2.57
CA LEU A 192 8.83 6.09 -3.74
C LEU A 192 9.75 7.27 -3.38
N THR A 193 9.34 8.12 -2.44
CA THR A 193 10.22 9.18 -1.91
C THR A 193 11.45 8.57 -1.23
N ILE A 194 11.27 7.56 -0.38
CA ILE A 194 12.42 6.86 0.24
C ILE A 194 13.31 6.21 -0.82
N PHE A 195 12.71 5.60 -1.85
CA PHE A 195 13.45 4.96 -2.94
C PHE A 195 14.27 5.97 -3.74
N ASN A 196 13.73 7.15 -3.99
CA ASN A 196 14.44 8.23 -4.66
C ASN A 196 15.60 8.79 -3.80
N ALA A 197 15.43 8.89 -2.48
CA ALA A 197 16.53 9.18 -1.57
C ALA A 197 17.66 8.11 -1.62
N LEU A 198 17.32 6.84 -1.87
CA LEU A 198 18.33 5.80 -2.11
C LEU A 198 19.07 6.00 -3.43
N PHE A 199 18.42 6.52 -4.48
CA PHE A 199 19.12 6.92 -5.72
C PHE A 199 20.11 8.04 -5.48
N LEU A 200 19.76 9.02 -4.66
CA LEU A 200 20.70 10.08 -4.30
C LEU A 200 21.95 9.52 -3.60
N LEU A 201 21.76 8.63 -2.63
CA LEU A 201 22.88 7.95 -1.95
C LEU A 201 23.73 7.15 -2.95
N TYR A 202 23.08 6.44 -3.87
CA TYR A 202 23.77 5.66 -4.89
C TYR A 202 24.57 6.55 -5.85
N ALA A 203 23.97 7.63 -6.37
CA ALA A 203 24.64 8.58 -7.26
C ALA A 203 25.90 9.19 -6.61
N ILE A 204 25.87 9.45 -5.30
CA ILE A 204 27.04 9.90 -4.55
C ILE A 204 28.15 8.85 -4.57
N ILE A 205 27.83 7.58 -4.31
CA ILE A 205 28.81 6.47 -4.34
C ILE A 205 29.38 6.32 -5.76
N GLN A 206 28.51 6.37 -6.76
CA GLN A 206 28.84 6.21 -8.17
C GLN A 206 29.86 7.26 -8.66
N ILE A 207 29.78 8.51 -8.19
CA ILE A 207 30.76 9.56 -8.51
C ILE A 207 32.18 9.14 -8.13
N PHE A 208 32.35 8.56 -6.93
CA PHE A 208 33.67 8.13 -6.47
C PHE A 208 34.21 6.99 -7.34
N GLU A 209 33.35 6.05 -7.74
CA GLU A 209 33.73 4.91 -8.58
C GLU A 209 34.09 5.35 -10.00
N ILE A 210 33.33 6.27 -10.60
CA ILE A 210 33.59 6.77 -11.95
C ILE A 210 34.89 7.58 -11.98
N ARG A 211 35.08 8.52 -11.04
CA ARG A 211 36.27 9.38 -11.02
C ARG A 211 37.56 8.58 -10.87
N THR A 212 37.57 7.64 -9.92
CA THR A 212 38.72 6.75 -9.68
C THR A 212 39.04 5.91 -10.92
N SER A 213 38.02 5.47 -11.67
CA SER A 213 38.21 4.67 -12.89
C SER A 213 38.65 5.53 -14.09
N SER A 214 38.18 6.78 -14.17
CA SER A 214 38.50 7.71 -15.27
C SER A 214 39.93 8.27 -15.22
N GLU A 215 40.52 8.43 -14.04
CA GLU A 215 41.93 8.86 -13.90
C GLU A 215 42.93 7.84 -14.45
N LEU A 216 42.49 6.59 -14.63
CA LEU A 216 43.33 5.47 -15.06
C LEU A 216 43.27 5.22 -16.58
N LEU A 217 42.40 5.93 -17.32
CA LEU A 217 42.10 5.66 -18.72
C LEU A 217 42.23 6.92 -19.59
N PRO A 218 42.53 6.77 -20.89
CA PRO A 218 42.58 7.91 -21.81
C PRO A 218 41.22 8.62 -21.90
N ASP A 219 41.26 9.94 -22.06
CA ASP A 219 40.06 10.76 -22.21
C ASP A 219 39.43 10.48 -23.59
N VAL A 220 38.22 9.93 -23.58
CA VAL A 220 37.47 9.57 -24.79
C VAL A 220 36.17 10.35 -24.81
N THR A 221 35.94 11.09 -25.89
CA THR A 221 34.72 11.88 -26.06
C THR A 221 33.51 10.97 -26.28
N GLY A 222 32.40 11.36 -25.65
CA GLY A 222 31.13 10.63 -25.68
C GLY A 222 30.31 10.92 -26.93
N ILE A 223 28.98 10.92 -26.75
CA ILE A 223 28.07 11.47 -27.77
C ILE A 223 28.13 13.01 -27.70
N SER A 224 28.30 13.56 -26.51
CA SER A 224 28.49 14.99 -26.26
C SER A 224 29.95 15.26 -25.85
N ASP A 225 30.44 16.48 -26.13
CA ASP A 225 31.77 16.95 -25.69
C ASP A 225 31.81 17.42 -24.22
N ILE A 226 30.85 16.99 -23.41
CA ILE A 226 30.74 17.37 -21.99
C ILE A 226 31.74 16.54 -21.15
N PRO A 227 32.49 17.10 -20.20
CA PRO A 227 33.39 16.31 -19.35
C PRO A 227 32.65 15.31 -18.45
N ILE A 228 33.23 14.12 -18.22
CA ILE A 228 32.67 13.08 -17.34
C ILE A 228 32.41 13.61 -15.92
N ASN A 229 33.28 14.49 -15.43
CA ASN A 229 33.13 15.12 -14.12
C ASN A 229 31.87 15.99 -14.02
N VAL A 230 31.49 16.67 -15.10
CA VAL A 230 30.27 17.47 -15.15
C VAL A 230 29.06 16.56 -15.19
N LEU A 231 29.10 15.55 -16.07
CA LEU A 231 28.00 14.60 -16.26
C LEU A 231 27.65 13.86 -14.95
N THR A 232 28.67 13.35 -14.24
CA THR A 232 28.51 12.67 -12.95
C THR A 232 28.07 13.58 -11.82
N THR A 233 28.34 14.89 -11.91
CA THR A 233 27.90 15.88 -10.91
C THR A 233 26.45 16.30 -11.13
N ILE A 234 25.94 16.26 -12.36
CA ILE A 234 24.55 16.61 -12.69
C ILE A 234 23.57 15.60 -12.10
N ILE A 235 23.89 14.29 -12.14
CA ILE A 235 23.02 13.20 -11.65
C ILE A 235 22.48 13.47 -10.22
N PRO A 236 23.31 13.61 -9.17
CA PRO A 236 22.79 13.84 -7.82
C PRO A 236 22.08 15.20 -7.67
N ILE A 237 22.41 16.21 -8.49
CA ILE A 237 21.72 17.51 -8.47
C ILE A 237 20.29 17.34 -8.97
N VAL A 238 20.10 16.66 -10.10
CA VAL A 238 18.78 16.37 -10.68
C VAL A 238 17.93 15.57 -9.70
N ILE A 239 18.49 14.48 -9.15
CA ILE A 239 17.80 13.63 -8.16
C ILE A 239 17.47 14.42 -6.90
N SER A 240 18.36 15.29 -6.41
CA SER A 240 18.09 16.12 -5.21
C SER A 240 16.94 17.11 -5.43
N VAL A 241 16.87 17.74 -6.61
CA VAL A 241 15.79 18.66 -6.96
C VAL A 241 14.47 17.91 -7.10
N ALA A 242 14.50 16.74 -7.75
CA ALA A 242 13.35 15.86 -7.86
C ALA A 242 12.88 15.36 -6.49
N GLU A 243 13.79 15.02 -5.58
CA GLU A 243 13.49 14.59 -4.21
C GLU A 243 12.66 15.64 -3.44
N ILE A 244 13.07 16.91 -3.52
CA ILE A 244 12.30 18.01 -2.91
C ILE A 244 10.88 18.08 -3.51
N CYS A 245 10.77 17.90 -4.82
CA CYS A 245 9.48 17.85 -5.50
C CYS A 245 8.64 16.63 -5.09
N TYR A 246 9.26 15.46 -4.88
CA TYR A 246 8.59 14.25 -4.41
C TYR A 246 8.03 14.43 -3.01
N ILE A 247 8.79 15.04 -2.10
CA ILE A 247 8.35 15.35 -0.74
C ILE A 247 7.17 16.34 -0.77
N ALA A 248 7.30 17.44 -1.52
CA ALA A 248 6.27 18.48 -1.60
C ALA A 248 4.96 17.97 -2.23
N LEU A 249 5.05 17.28 -3.36
CA LEU A 249 3.89 16.70 -4.04
C LEU A 249 3.31 15.52 -3.25
N GLY A 250 4.17 14.69 -2.66
CA GLY A 250 3.80 13.56 -1.81
C GLY A 250 2.99 14.00 -0.59
N TRP A 251 3.40 15.09 0.08
CA TRP A 251 2.61 15.68 1.17
C TRP A 251 1.22 16.09 0.68
N LYS A 252 1.15 16.86 -0.42
CA LYS A 252 -0.14 17.31 -0.97
C LYS A 252 -1.06 16.13 -1.32
N ILE A 253 -0.52 15.08 -1.94
CA ILE A 253 -1.24 13.86 -2.29
C ILE A 253 -1.70 13.11 -1.03
N TYR A 254 -0.84 12.99 -0.02
CA TYR A 254 -1.17 12.36 1.26
C TYR A 254 -2.38 13.02 1.92
N HIS A 255 -2.43 14.34 1.94
CA HIS A 255 -3.56 15.08 2.51
C HIS A 255 -4.84 14.92 1.67
N GLU A 256 -4.75 15.01 0.33
CA GLU A 256 -5.90 14.92 -0.56
C GLU A 256 -6.54 13.51 -0.53
N PHE A 257 -5.71 12.48 -0.65
CA PHE A 257 -6.17 11.09 -0.65
C PHE A 257 -6.45 10.56 0.75
N GLY A 258 -5.78 11.06 1.80
CA GLY A 258 -6.13 10.74 3.18
C GLY A 258 -7.56 11.13 3.51
N TRP A 259 -8.00 12.32 3.07
CA TRP A 259 -9.38 12.76 3.21
C TRP A 259 -10.35 11.91 2.37
N LYS A 260 -10.04 11.64 1.10
CA LYS A 260 -10.90 10.80 0.24
C LYS A 260 -11.04 9.38 0.80
N LEU A 261 -9.95 8.79 1.27
CA LEU A 261 -9.93 7.47 1.91
C LEU A 261 -10.74 7.46 3.22
N TYR A 262 -10.68 8.55 3.99
CA TYR A 262 -11.49 8.72 5.19
C TYR A 262 -13.00 8.68 4.87
N LYS A 263 -13.44 9.39 3.83
CA LYS A 263 -14.85 9.37 3.38
C LYS A 263 -15.28 8.01 2.87
N GLU A 264 -14.44 7.34 2.09
CA GLU A 264 -14.76 6.03 1.46
C GLU A 264 -14.85 4.88 2.48
N LEU A 265 -13.97 4.84 3.49
CA LEU A 265 -13.92 3.74 4.46
C LEU A 265 -14.85 3.94 5.67
N GLY A 266 -15.46 5.12 5.82
CA GLY A 266 -16.29 5.46 6.98
C GLY A 266 -15.48 5.74 8.24
N ALA A 267 -16.13 5.87 9.40
CA ALA A 267 -15.47 6.26 10.65
C ALA A 267 -14.70 5.12 11.36
N ASP A 268 -14.84 3.87 10.93
CA ASP A 268 -14.23 2.73 11.61
C ASP A 268 -12.68 2.75 11.50
N ARG A 269 -12.03 3.05 12.62
CA ARG A 269 -10.57 3.12 12.75
C ARG A 269 -9.90 1.76 12.56
N ARG A 270 -10.58 0.66 12.88
CA ARG A 270 -10.04 -0.70 12.77
C ARG A 270 -9.90 -1.10 11.30
N VAL A 271 -10.93 -0.87 10.48
CA VAL A 271 -10.89 -1.16 9.04
C VAL A 271 -9.83 -0.32 8.33
N LYS A 272 -9.68 0.95 8.70
CA LYS A 272 -8.60 1.82 8.18
C LYS A 272 -7.22 1.27 8.48
N LYS A 273 -6.96 0.84 9.72
CA LYS A 273 -5.67 0.25 10.11
C LYS A 273 -5.38 -1.04 9.34
N MET A 274 -6.38 -1.91 9.19
CA MET A 274 -6.23 -3.16 8.42
C MET A 274 -5.94 -2.88 6.94
N TYR A 275 -6.63 -1.91 6.34
CA TYR A 275 -6.39 -1.50 4.95
C TYR A 275 -5.02 -0.87 4.74
N ALA A 276 -4.57 -0.01 5.67
CA ALA A 276 -3.23 0.57 5.62
C ALA A 276 -2.16 -0.53 5.69
N ASN A 277 -2.27 -1.48 6.60
CA ASN A 277 -1.33 -2.61 6.70
C ASN A 277 -1.29 -3.45 5.41
N TYR A 278 -2.45 -3.69 4.78
CA TYR A 278 -2.53 -4.37 3.49
C TYR A 278 -1.85 -3.57 2.38
N GLN A 279 -2.04 -2.25 2.32
CA GLN A 279 -1.38 -1.38 1.35
C GLN A 279 0.15 -1.31 1.55
N VAL A 280 0.64 -1.31 2.79
CA VAL A 280 2.08 -1.41 3.07
C VAL A 280 2.61 -2.76 2.59
N PHE A 281 1.93 -3.86 2.89
CA PHE A 281 2.34 -5.19 2.45
C PHE A 281 2.42 -5.31 0.92
N GLU A 282 1.40 -4.84 0.21
CA GLU A 282 1.39 -4.79 -1.27
C GLU A 282 2.50 -3.90 -1.83
N CYS A 283 2.82 -2.81 -1.14
CA CYS A 283 3.94 -1.95 -1.50
C CYS A 283 5.28 -2.68 -1.35
N LEU A 284 5.49 -3.34 -0.20
CA LEU A 284 6.72 -4.09 0.08
C LEU A 284 6.96 -5.21 -0.94
N ILE A 285 5.93 -6.00 -1.28
CA ILE A 285 6.04 -7.03 -2.33
C ILE A 285 6.54 -6.45 -3.66
N LYS A 286 6.03 -5.28 -4.07
CA LYS A 286 6.46 -4.64 -5.32
C LYS A 286 7.94 -4.27 -5.28
N PHE A 287 8.39 -3.67 -4.19
CA PHE A 287 9.82 -3.35 -4.02
C PHE A 287 10.68 -4.61 -3.93
N ASP A 288 10.23 -5.68 -3.26
CA ASP A 288 10.92 -6.96 -3.21
C ASP A 288 11.18 -7.55 -4.61
N VAL A 289 10.25 -7.38 -5.57
CA VAL A 289 10.48 -7.81 -6.97
C VAL A 289 11.73 -7.13 -7.55
N PHE A 290 11.86 -5.82 -7.38
CA PHE A 290 13.00 -5.07 -7.90
C PHE A 290 14.31 -5.47 -7.23
N PHE A 291 14.34 -5.52 -5.89
CA PHE A 291 15.56 -5.91 -5.19
C PHE A 291 15.91 -7.38 -5.39
N TRP A 292 14.95 -8.27 -5.61
CA TRP A 292 15.28 -9.65 -5.95
C TRP A 292 15.88 -9.77 -7.36
N ILE A 293 15.23 -9.17 -8.36
CA ILE A 293 15.72 -9.19 -9.75
C ILE A 293 17.08 -8.49 -9.85
N GLY A 294 17.19 -7.30 -9.27
CA GLY A 294 18.40 -6.51 -9.28
C GLY A 294 19.58 -7.25 -8.65
N PHE A 295 19.36 -7.86 -7.48
CA PHE A 295 20.38 -8.66 -6.81
C PHE A 295 20.79 -9.85 -7.66
N SER A 296 19.80 -10.58 -8.20
CA SER A 296 20.06 -11.78 -9.01
C SER A 296 20.87 -11.44 -10.27
N VAL A 297 20.50 -10.39 -11.00
CA VAL A 297 21.21 -9.93 -12.21
C VAL A 297 22.64 -9.51 -11.87
N GLN A 298 22.82 -8.68 -10.83
CA GLN A 298 24.15 -8.27 -10.37
C GLN A 298 24.98 -9.48 -9.96
N PHE A 299 24.42 -10.38 -9.16
CA PHE A 299 25.15 -11.52 -8.62
C PHE A 299 25.57 -12.49 -9.74
N ILE A 300 24.69 -12.77 -10.70
CA ILE A 300 24.97 -13.61 -11.88
C ILE A 300 26.11 -13.03 -12.72
N TRP A 301 26.09 -11.73 -13.02
CA TRP A 301 27.06 -11.10 -13.92
C TRP A 301 28.39 -10.73 -13.24
N LEU A 302 28.35 -10.36 -11.97
CA LEU A 302 29.50 -9.79 -11.29
C LEU A 302 30.30 -10.85 -10.53
N VAL A 303 29.64 -11.85 -9.95
CA VAL A 303 30.24 -12.79 -8.98
C VAL A 303 30.32 -14.21 -9.51
N LEU A 304 29.35 -14.64 -10.30
CA LEU A 304 29.12 -16.06 -10.54
C LEU A 304 29.86 -16.57 -11.78
N ASN A 305 30.57 -17.67 -11.61
CA ASN A 305 31.20 -18.38 -12.73
C ASN A 305 30.20 -19.37 -13.34
N LYS A 306 30.14 -19.42 -14.68
CA LYS A 306 29.21 -20.29 -15.43
C LYS A 306 29.40 -21.80 -15.17
N ASN A 307 30.57 -22.19 -14.68
CA ASN A 307 30.91 -23.58 -14.38
C ASN A 307 30.56 -23.99 -12.94
N ASP A 308 30.09 -23.06 -12.11
CA ASP A 308 29.72 -23.32 -10.71
C ASP A 308 28.22 -23.68 -10.60
N TRP A 309 27.88 -24.62 -9.73
CA TRP A 309 26.50 -25.05 -9.51
C TRP A 309 25.61 -23.90 -9.03
N GLU A 310 26.21 -22.94 -8.31
CA GLU A 310 25.51 -21.76 -7.81
C GLU A 310 24.93 -20.89 -8.93
N TYR A 311 25.54 -20.89 -10.12
CA TYR A 311 25.03 -20.20 -11.31
C TYR A 311 23.64 -20.70 -11.67
N TYR A 312 23.49 -22.02 -11.78
CA TYR A 312 22.23 -22.66 -12.12
C TYR A 312 21.19 -22.45 -11.02
N VAL A 313 21.60 -22.53 -9.75
CA VAL A 313 20.69 -22.29 -8.63
C VAL A 313 20.17 -20.86 -8.60
N THR A 314 21.02 -19.86 -8.85
CA THR A 314 20.61 -18.45 -8.86
C THR A 314 19.71 -18.15 -10.06
N CYS A 315 20.03 -18.71 -11.24
CA CYS A 315 19.18 -18.62 -12.43
C CYS A 315 17.81 -19.27 -12.22
N ALA A 316 17.72 -20.39 -11.51
CA ALA A 316 16.46 -21.05 -11.17
C ALA A 316 15.68 -20.32 -10.06
N ALA A 317 16.39 -19.72 -9.10
CA ALA A 317 15.79 -18.98 -8.00
C ALA A 317 15.09 -17.69 -8.47
N LEU A 318 15.58 -17.05 -9.54
CA LEU A 318 14.98 -15.83 -10.09
C LEU A 318 13.50 -16.03 -10.48
N PRO A 319 13.10 -16.93 -11.40
CA PRO A 319 11.69 -17.14 -11.72
C PRO A 319 10.89 -17.69 -10.55
N LEU A 320 11.49 -18.55 -9.71
CA LEU A 320 10.83 -19.11 -8.53
C LEU A 320 10.42 -18.02 -7.53
N SER A 321 11.28 -17.03 -7.32
CA SER A 321 10.98 -15.89 -6.43
C SER A 321 9.81 -15.04 -6.93
N ILE A 322 9.68 -14.86 -8.25
CA ILE A 322 8.56 -14.10 -8.84
C ILE A 322 7.26 -14.84 -8.57
N VAL A 323 7.25 -16.17 -8.74
CA VAL A 323 6.08 -17.01 -8.41
C VAL A 323 5.72 -16.87 -6.94
N LEU A 324 6.71 -16.92 -6.04
CA LEU A 324 6.52 -16.75 -4.60
C LEU A 324 5.92 -15.36 -4.27
N LEU A 325 6.43 -14.28 -4.86
CA LEU A 325 5.90 -12.92 -4.64
C LEU A 325 4.48 -12.76 -5.18
N VAL A 326 4.17 -13.36 -6.33
CA VAL A 326 2.80 -13.42 -6.87
C VAL A 326 1.88 -14.23 -5.96
N GLU A 327 2.35 -15.34 -5.40
CA GLU A 327 1.62 -16.12 -4.41
C GLU A 327 1.30 -15.28 -3.17
N GLY A 328 2.26 -14.50 -2.65
CA GLY A 328 2.06 -13.58 -1.52
C GLY A 328 0.97 -12.54 -1.80
N HIS A 329 1.00 -11.92 -2.98
CA HIS A 329 -0.06 -11.00 -3.43
C HIS A 329 -1.43 -11.68 -3.48
N LEU A 330 -1.51 -12.86 -4.10
CA LEU A 330 -2.76 -13.61 -4.23
C LEU A 330 -3.28 -14.10 -2.88
N ALA A 331 -2.39 -14.51 -1.97
CA ALA A 331 -2.72 -14.95 -0.63
C ALA A 331 -3.38 -13.83 0.17
N ALA A 332 -2.79 -12.62 0.15
CA ALA A 332 -3.35 -11.45 0.82
C ALA A 332 -4.68 -11.01 0.18
N ARG A 333 -4.79 -11.04 -1.15
CA ARG A 333 -6.01 -10.67 -1.87
C ARG A 333 -7.18 -11.62 -1.60
N HIS A 334 -6.93 -12.93 -1.52
CA HIS A 334 -7.99 -13.92 -1.32
C HIS A 334 -8.28 -14.19 0.16
N GLU A 335 -7.42 -13.71 1.07
CA GLU A 335 -7.40 -14.05 2.50
C GLU A 335 -7.21 -15.56 2.73
N ASN A 336 -6.36 -16.22 1.92
CA ASN A 336 -6.08 -17.66 2.05
C ASN A 336 -4.89 -17.90 3.00
N LYS A 337 -5.16 -18.53 4.15
CA LYS A 337 -4.15 -18.83 5.17
C LYS A 337 -3.08 -19.81 4.70
N TRP A 338 -3.44 -20.80 3.89
CA TRP A 338 -2.48 -21.81 3.40
C TRP A 338 -1.48 -21.20 2.43
N MET A 339 -1.94 -20.41 1.46
CA MET A 339 -1.06 -19.67 0.54
C MET A 339 -0.20 -18.62 1.25
N MET A 340 -0.71 -18.03 2.34
CA MET A 340 0.09 -17.10 3.14
C MET A 340 1.18 -17.85 3.94
N ALA A 341 0.88 -19.05 4.43
CA ALA A 341 1.85 -19.88 5.15
C ALA A 341 2.98 -20.37 4.23
N THR A 342 2.67 -20.80 3.01
CA THR A 342 3.67 -21.19 1.99
C THR A 342 4.52 -19.99 1.58
N PHE A 343 3.92 -18.82 1.35
CA PHE A 343 4.64 -17.57 1.11
C PHE A 343 5.60 -17.24 2.26
N MET A 344 5.13 -17.30 3.52
CA MET A 344 5.95 -17.05 4.70
C MET A 344 7.12 -18.03 4.83
N ALA A 345 6.89 -19.33 4.58
CA ALA A 345 7.96 -20.33 4.56
C ALA A 345 8.98 -20.04 3.45
N GLY A 346 8.51 -19.62 2.28
CA GLY A 346 9.35 -19.16 1.19
C GLY A 346 10.19 -17.92 1.55
N CYS A 347 9.62 -16.94 2.25
CA CYS A 347 10.36 -15.78 2.74
C CYS A 347 11.49 -16.16 3.71
N VAL A 348 11.28 -17.18 4.56
CA VAL A 348 12.34 -17.70 5.44
C VAL A 348 13.45 -18.35 4.61
N GLY A 349 13.12 -19.14 3.59
CA GLY A 349 14.10 -19.71 2.67
C GLY A 349 14.89 -18.63 1.91
N ALA A 350 14.19 -17.61 1.39
CA ALA A 350 14.78 -16.45 0.73
C ALA A 350 15.71 -15.68 1.69
N MET A 351 15.34 -15.55 2.96
CA MET A 351 16.18 -14.92 3.99
C MET A 351 17.50 -15.65 4.17
N VAL A 352 17.44 -16.98 4.35
CA VAL A 352 18.65 -17.82 4.49
C VAL A 352 19.53 -17.70 3.25
N TYR A 353 18.93 -17.71 2.06
CA TYR A 353 19.66 -17.55 0.80
C TYR A 353 20.37 -16.20 0.70
N PHE A 354 19.68 -15.08 0.98
CA PHE A 354 20.29 -13.75 0.94
C PHE A 354 21.42 -13.59 1.95
N VAL A 355 21.22 -14.07 3.18
CA VAL A 355 22.27 -14.02 4.22
C VAL A 355 23.49 -14.83 3.79
N TYR A 356 23.30 -16.05 3.27
CA TYR A 356 24.38 -16.86 2.73
C TYR A 356 25.15 -16.13 1.63
N LYS A 357 24.45 -15.52 0.67
CA LYS A 357 25.10 -14.79 -0.42
C LYS A 357 25.81 -13.53 0.06
N LEU A 358 25.25 -12.78 1.00
CA LEU A 358 25.91 -11.64 1.62
C LEU A 358 27.21 -12.06 2.30
N VAL A 359 27.19 -13.11 3.12
CA VAL A 359 28.40 -13.64 3.78
C VAL A 359 29.43 -14.06 2.74
N LYS A 360 29.02 -14.73 1.65
CA LYS A 360 29.92 -15.09 0.56
C LYS A 360 30.62 -13.86 -0.02
N VAL A 361 29.87 -12.82 -0.38
CA VAL A 361 30.42 -11.55 -0.89
C VAL A 361 31.42 -10.93 0.09
N LEU A 362 31.11 -10.96 1.40
CA LEU A 362 31.98 -10.42 2.43
C LEU A 362 33.27 -11.23 2.64
N ILE A 363 33.23 -12.55 2.47
CA ILE A 363 34.43 -13.41 2.55
C ILE A 363 35.41 -13.08 1.41
N TYR A 364 34.90 -12.91 0.18
CA TYR A 364 35.74 -12.63 -0.99
C TYR A 364 36.15 -11.16 -1.14
N ARG A 365 35.76 -10.27 -0.20
CA ARG A 365 35.97 -8.81 -0.28
C ARG A 365 37.42 -8.38 -0.52
N ASN A 366 38.40 -9.17 -0.05
CA ASN A 366 39.82 -8.84 -0.12
C ASN A 366 40.49 -9.31 -1.42
N THR A 367 39.74 -9.90 -2.35
CA THR A 367 40.25 -10.29 -3.66
C THR A 367 40.23 -9.06 -4.57
N ASP A 368 41.30 -8.79 -5.33
CA ASP A 368 41.41 -7.60 -6.19
C ASP A 368 40.23 -7.46 -7.17
N GLN A 369 39.66 -8.58 -7.61
CA GLN A 369 38.48 -8.62 -8.48
C GLN A 369 37.18 -8.15 -7.80
N PHE A 370 37.11 -8.21 -6.46
CA PHE A 370 35.91 -7.96 -5.67
C PHE A 370 35.92 -6.63 -4.94
N LEU A 371 37.06 -5.93 -4.84
CA LEU A 371 37.21 -4.72 -4.02
C LEU A 371 36.27 -3.57 -4.41
N ALA A 372 36.02 -3.39 -5.71
CA ALA A 372 35.04 -2.42 -6.19
C ALA A 372 33.61 -2.96 -6.07
N ILE A 373 33.44 -4.28 -6.26
CA ILE A 373 32.12 -4.90 -6.41
C ILE A 373 31.40 -5.09 -5.08
N TYR A 374 32.16 -5.45 -4.03
CA TYR A 374 31.58 -5.85 -2.76
C TYR A 374 30.79 -4.71 -2.11
N LYS A 375 31.23 -3.45 -2.27
CA LYS A 375 30.57 -2.29 -1.63
C LYS A 375 29.12 -2.18 -2.09
N THR A 376 28.92 -2.07 -3.40
CA THR A 376 27.60 -1.91 -4.00
C THR A 376 26.74 -3.16 -3.82
N LEU A 377 27.32 -4.35 -4.00
CA LEU A 377 26.59 -5.61 -3.87
C LEU A 377 26.17 -5.90 -2.42
N SER A 378 27.01 -5.57 -1.44
CA SER A 378 26.67 -5.68 -0.01
C SER A 378 25.58 -4.69 0.39
N VAL A 379 25.65 -3.42 -0.06
CA VAL A 379 24.59 -2.43 0.21
C VAL A 379 23.25 -2.91 -0.34
N PHE A 380 23.24 -3.38 -1.59
CA PHE A 380 22.04 -3.89 -2.24
C PHE A 380 21.45 -5.11 -1.51
N SER A 381 22.31 -6.04 -1.09
CA SER A 381 21.92 -7.22 -0.30
C SER A 381 21.35 -6.83 1.08
N MET A 382 21.94 -5.84 1.76
CA MET A 382 21.44 -5.35 3.05
C MET A 382 20.05 -4.75 2.92
N ILE A 383 19.81 -3.94 1.88
CA ILE A 383 18.48 -3.36 1.63
C ILE A 383 17.47 -4.47 1.33
N ALA A 384 17.83 -5.46 0.50
CA ALA A 384 16.97 -6.61 0.19
C ALA A 384 16.60 -7.42 1.45
N ILE A 385 17.56 -7.65 2.36
CA ILE A 385 17.32 -8.34 3.64
C ILE A 385 16.37 -7.53 4.54
N VAL A 386 16.58 -6.22 4.66
CA VAL A 386 15.72 -5.34 5.47
C VAL A 386 14.30 -5.29 4.92
N LEU A 387 14.14 -5.18 3.60
CA LEU A 387 12.84 -5.22 2.95
C LEU A 387 12.15 -6.56 3.15
N LEU A 388 12.86 -7.68 2.96
CA LEU A 388 12.29 -9.00 3.16
C LEU A 388 11.86 -9.26 4.63
N LEU A 389 12.61 -8.73 5.60
CA LEU A 389 12.22 -8.77 7.01
C LEU A 389 10.94 -7.95 7.26
N ALA A 390 10.85 -6.76 6.69
CA ALA A 390 9.64 -5.94 6.76
C ALA A 390 8.46 -6.67 6.10
N THR A 391 8.65 -7.25 4.91
CA THR A 391 7.63 -8.03 4.19
C THR A 391 7.13 -9.19 5.04
N PHE A 392 8.03 -9.94 5.67
CA PHE A 392 7.67 -11.04 6.56
C PHE A 392 6.88 -10.57 7.79
N ALA A 393 7.29 -9.48 8.43
CA ALA A 393 6.56 -8.90 9.55
C ALA A 393 5.15 -8.42 9.15
N PHE A 394 5.03 -7.74 8.01
CA PHE A 394 3.73 -7.32 7.48
C PHE A 394 2.87 -8.51 7.01
N ALA A 395 3.46 -9.59 6.51
CA ALA A 395 2.75 -10.83 6.19
C ALA A 395 2.05 -11.40 7.43
N ILE A 396 2.75 -11.45 8.58
CA ILE A 396 2.16 -11.88 9.86
C ILE A 396 1.00 -10.95 10.26
N ILE A 397 1.19 -9.63 10.18
CA ILE A 397 0.17 -8.65 10.55
C ILE A 397 -1.07 -8.80 9.66
N VAL A 398 -0.88 -8.94 8.34
CA VAL A 398 -1.96 -9.11 7.36
C VAL A 398 -2.68 -10.44 7.58
N MET A 399 -1.95 -11.54 7.81
CA MET A 399 -2.53 -12.86 8.10
C MET A 399 -3.40 -12.85 9.37
N ARG A 400 -2.97 -12.16 10.43
CA ARG A 400 -3.76 -12.00 11.67
C ARG A 400 -5.04 -11.18 11.46
N ASN A 401 -5.13 -10.42 10.38
CA ASN A 401 -6.30 -9.62 10.02
C ASN A 401 -7.28 -10.35 9.07
N PHE A 402 -6.94 -11.55 8.59
CA PHE A 402 -7.83 -12.33 7.73
C PHE A 402 -9.17 -12.65 8.40
N GLY A 403 -10.26 -12.60 7.62
CA GLY A 403 -11.61 -12.87 8.10
C GLY A 403 -12.26 -11.75 8.92
N ARG A 404 -11.58 -10.62 9.13
CA ARG A 404 -12.10 -9.48 9.92
C ARG A 404 -12.83 -8.41 9.09
N GLY A 405 -13.27 -8.75 7.87
CA GLY A 405 -14.08 -7.86 7.03
C GLY A 405 -13.30 -6.90 6.13
N LEU A 406 -11.99 -7.08 5.97
CA LEU A 406 -11.19 -6.28 5.03
C LEU A 406 -11.60 -6.57 3.58
N LYS A 407 -11.69 -7.85 3.19
CA LYS A 407 -12.17 -8.28 1.86
C LYS A 407 -13.54 -7.74 1.49
N THR A 408 -14.50 -7.72 2.43
CA THR A 408 -15.85 -7.21 2.16
C THR A 408 -15.84 -5.69 1.94
N SER A 409 -15.00 -4.96 2.68
CA SER A 409 -14.81 -3.51 2.51
C SER A 409 -14.14 -3.16 1.17
N ILE A 410 -13.11 -3.92 0.78
CA ILE A 410 -12.43 -3.76 -0.53
C ILE A 410 -13.38 -4.11 -1.69
N LYS A 411 -14.18 -5.19 -1.56
CA LYS A 411 -15.16 -5.59 -2.57
C LYS A 411 -16.25 -4.52 -2.73
N ARG A 412 -16.75 -3.96 -1.63
CA ARG A 412 -17.70 -2.84 -1.62
C ARG A 412 -17.14 -1.63 -2.36
N LYS A 413 -15.87 -1.26 -2.13
CA LYS A 413 -15.18 -0.18 -2.87
C LYS A 413 -15.17 -0.40 -4.38
N LYS A 414 -14.95 -1.62 -4.86
CA LYS A 414 -15.02 -1.92 -6.30
C LYS A 414 -16.45 -1.78 -6.85
N THR A 415 -17.45 -2.23 -6.10
CA THR A 415 -18.86 -2.11 -6.51
C THR A 415 -19.32 -0.66 -6.57
N THR A 416 -18.98 0.18 -5.59
CA THR A 416 -19.33 1.62 -5.56
C THR A 416 -18.62 2.43 -6.65
N LYS A 417 -17.48 1.97 -7.18
CA LYS A 417 -16.83 2.59 -8.34
C LYS A 417 -17.47 2.22 -9.68
N ILE A 418 -18.17 1.08 -9.74
CA ILE A 418 -18.76 0.55 -10.99
C ILE A 418 -20.23 0.95 -11.12
N GLY A 419 -20.97 1.02 -10.01
CA GLY A 419 -22.28 1.67 -9.94
C GLY A 419 -22.08 3.06 -9.39
N GLY A 420 -22.15 4.09 -10.24
CA GLY A 420 -22.02 5.49 -9.84
C GLY A 420 -22.78 5.80 -8.55
N SER A 421 -22.21 6.70 -7.75
CA SER A 421 -22.65 7.10 -6.41
C SER A 421 -24.18 7.11 -6.26
N VAL A 422 -24.75 6.01 -5.77
CA VAL A 422 -26.11 6.04 -5.23
C VAL A 422 -25.96 6.66 -3.85
N ASP A 423 -26.28 7.94 -3.74
CA ASP A 423 -26.33 8.67 -2.48
C ASP A 423 -27.09 7.84 -1.42
N PRO A 424 -26.45 7.46 -0.30
CA PRO A 424 -27.13 6.74 0.77
C PRO A 424 -28.19 7.60 1.47
N HIS A 425 -28.23 8.92 1.20
CA HIS A 425 -29.28 9.84 1.66
C HIS A 425 -30.66 9.61 1.02
N ARG A 426 -30.78 8.71 0.03
CA ARG A 426 -32.06 8.30 -0.56
C ARG A 426 -32.59 6.97 -0.03
N ARG A 427 -32.15 6.51 1.15
CA ARG A 427 -32.95 5.55 1.90
C ARG A 427 -34.23 6.27 2.33
N ALA A 428 -35.34 5.94 1.67
CA ALA A 428 -36.67 6.32 2.12
C ALA A 428 -36.72 6.07 3.64
N ALA A 429 -36.97 7.15 4.40
CA ALA A 429 -37.30 7.02 5.81
C ALA A 429 -38.37 5.94 5.91
N SER A 430 -38.16 4.95 6.79
CA SER A 430 -39.14 3.91 7.06
C SER A 430 -40.51 4.56 7.28
N THR A 431 -41.48 4.21 6.45
CA THR A 431 -42.82 4.79 6.38
C THR A 431 -43.72 4.36 7.55
N ASN A 432 -43.16 4.22 8.76
CA ASN A 432 -43.95 4.03 9.97
C ASN A 432 -44.24 5.39 10.58
N LEU A 433 -45.29 6.04 10.07
CA LEU A 433 -45.79 7.34 10.53
C LEU A 433 -46.59 7.28 11.85
N ASN A 434 -46.72 6.11 12.49
CA ASN A 434 -47.50 5.94 13.71
C ASN A 434 -46.64 5.56 14.92
N ARG A 435 -45.75 6.46 15.34
CA ARG A 435 -45.26 6.47 16.73
C ARG A 435 -45.34 7.88 17.28
N MET A 436 -46.58 8.31 17.49
CA MET A 436 -46.90 9.52 18.25
C MET A 436 -46.78 9.16 19.74
N SER A 437 -45.89 9.86 20.44
CA SER A 437 -45.77 9.83 21.89
C SER A 437 -47.03 10.42 22.52
N ILE A 438 -47.65 9.67 23.43
CA ILE A 438 -48.60 10.18 24.42
C ILE A 438 -48.10 9.65 25.77
N ASP A 439 -47.82 10.62 26.65
CA ASP A 439 -47.53 10.62 28.10
C ASP A 439 -46.73 9.48 28.74
#